data_AF-A0A357BW56-F1
#
_entry.id   AF-A0A357BW56-F1
#
_cell.length_a   1.000
_cell.length_b   1.000
_cell.length_c   1.000
_cell.angle_alpha   90.00
_cell.angle_beta   90.00
_cell.angle_gamma   90.00
#
_symmetry.space_group_name_H-M   'P 1'
#
loop_
_entity.id
_entity.type
_entity.pdbx_description
1 polymer ?
#
loop_
_entity_poly.entity_id
_entity_poly.type
_entity_poly.pdbx_seq_one_letter_code
_entity_poly.pdbx_strand_id
1 'polypeptide(L)' 'MKIIILLIGGLILTASAVAFLYVKIKLRPKQDSELDEIYWEFEESHQPLARYDRLSQITFAGIVIGTLLLFLSLVF' A
#
# COMPACT_ATOMS: atom_id res chain seq x y z
N MET A 1 3.75 1.85 28.50
CA MET A 1 4.34 1.66 27.14
C MET A 1 3.39 0.96 26.17
N LYS A 2 2.73 -0.15 26.53
CA LYS A 2 1.68 -0.80 25.70
C LYS A 2 0.72 0.16 25.02
N ILE A 3 0.06 1.02 25.78
CA ILE A 3 -0.94 1.97 25.27
C ILE A 3 -0.36 2.89 24.18
N ILE A 4 0.91 3.33 24.34
CA ILE A 4 1.57 4.20 23.37
C ILE A 4 1.84 3.42 22.07
N ILE A 5 2.35 2.19 22.17
CA ILE A 5 2.61 1.33 21.01
C ILE A 5 1.30 0.98 20.30
N LEU A 6 0.24 0.72 21.06
CA LEU A 6 -1.09 0.44 20.52
C LEU A 6 -1.66 1.64 19.75
N LEU A 7 -1.56 2.85 20.31
CA LEU A 7 -2.03 4.07 19.63
C LEU A 7 -1.22 4.35 18.37
N ILE A 8 0.11 4.25 18.42
CA ILE A 8 0.99 4.49 17.27
C ILE A 8 0.76 3.42 16.19
N GLY A 9 0.76 2.14 16.56
CA GLY A 9 0.55 1.02 15.65
C GLY A 9 -0.82 1.07 15.00
N GLY A 10 -1.86 1.38 15.77
CA GLY A 10 -3.23 1.55 15.27
C GLY A 10 -3.35 2.70 14.29
N LEU A 11 -2.73 3.85 14.60
CA LEU A 11 -2.73 5.02 13.71
C LEU A 11 -1.99 4.72 12.40
N ILE A 12 -0.81 4.11 12.47
CA ILE A 12 -0.01 3.75 11.29
C ILE A 12 -0.77 2.76 10.42
N LEU A 13 -1.36 1.72 11.03
CA LEU A 13 -2.10 0.69 10.30
C LEU A 13 -3.32 1.28 9.60
N THR A 14 -4.13 2.07 10.31
CA THR A 14 -5.34 2.68 9.74
C THR A 14 -5.02 3.69 8.64
N ALA A 15 -4.05 4.60 8.86
CA ALA A 15 -3.62 5.56 7.86
C ALA A 15 -3.06 4.86 6.61
N SER A 16 -2.24 3.82 6.80
CA SER A 16 -1.66 3.06 5.69
C SER A 16 -2.72 2.25 4.93
N ALA A 17 -3.71 1.67 5.62
CA ALA A 17 -4.81 0.95 5.00
C ALA A 17 -5.70 1.86 4.15
N VAL A 18 -6.06 3.04 4.68
CA VAL A 18 -6.82 4.04 3.92
C VAL A 18 -6.04 4.54 2.72
N ALA A 19 -4.73 4.81 2.88
CA ALA A 19 -3.87 5.23 1.79
C ALA A 19 -3.72 4.12 0.73
N PHE A 20 -3.56 2.86 1.13
CA PHE A 20 -3.48 1.72 0.23
C PHE A 20 -4.75 1.55 -0.59
N LEU A 21 -5.92 1.63 0.05
CA LEU A 21 -7.22 1.60 -0.64
C LEU A 21 -7.38 2.78 -1.60
N TYR A 22 -6.99 3.98 -1.18
CA TYR A 22 -7.02 5.17 -2.03
C TYR A 22 -6.15 4.99 -3.28
N VAL A 23 -4.92 4.48 -3.13
CA VAL A 23 -4.02 4.17 -4.26
C VAL A 23 -4.67 3.12 -5.16
N LYS A 24 -5.15 2.00 -4.61
CA LYS A 24 -5.80 0.90 -5.35
C LYS A 24 -7.08 1.30 -6.10
N ILE A 25 -7.85 2.25 -5.59
CA ILE A 25 -9.13 2.65 -6.20
C ILE A 25 -8.92 3.81 -7.17
N LYS A 26 -8.13 4.81 -6.78
CA LYS A 26 -8.03 6.07 -7.53
C LYS A 26 -6.84 6.14 -8.48
N LEU A 27 -5.73 5.49 -8.13
CA LEU A 27 -4.50 5.52 -8.93
C LEU A 27 -4.30 4.23 -9.73
N ARG A 28 -5.19 3.23 -9.58
CA ARG A 28 -5.14 2.04 -10.42
C ARG A 28 -5.35 2.47 -11.87
N PRO A 29 -4.37 2.22 -12.75
CA PRO A 29 -4.53 2.54 -14.16
C PRO A 29 -5.75 1.77 -14.69
N LYS A 30 -6.60 2.44 -15.47
CA LYS A 30 -7.67 1.78 -16.23
C LYS A 30 -7.02 0.87 -17.27
N GLN A 31 -6.75 -0.37 -16.89
CA GLN A 31 -6.56 -1.49 -17.79
C GLN A 31 -7.95 -1.87 -18.32
N ASP A 32 -8.47 -1.09 -19.26
CA ASP A 32 -9.65 -1.52 -20.00
C ASP A 32 -9.21 -2.67 -20.93
N SER A 33 -9.56 -3.88 -20.48
CA SER A 33 -9.83 -5.12 -21.22
C SER A 33 -9.61 -5.07 -22.74
N GLU A 34 -8.76 -5.97 -23.24
CA GLU A 34 -8.52 -6.41 -24.65
C GLU A 34 -7.11 -6.18 -25.23
N LEU A 35 -6.26 -5.34 -24.62
CA LEU A 35 -4.88 -5.09 -25.12
C LEU A 35 -3.75 -5.76 -24.31
N ASP A 36 -4.07 -6.41 -23.20
CA ASP A 36 -3.09 -6.99 -22.26
C ASP A 36 -2.30 -8.19 -22.84
N GLU A 37 -2.68 -8.72 -24.00
CA GLU A 37 -1.96 -9.83 -24.67
C GLU A 37 -0.88 -9.34 -25.66
N ILE A 38 -0.89 -8.04 -26.04
CA ILE A 38 0.02 -7.49 -27.07
C ILE A 38 1.03 -6.49 -26.47
N TYR A 39 0.78 -5.95 -25.27
CA TYR A 39 1.48 -4.76 -24.76
C TYR A 39 2.55 -4.99 -23.68
N TRP A 40 3.02 -6.22 -23.47
CA TRP A 40 4.12 -6.51 -22.54
C TRP A 40 5.48 -5.91 -22.98
N GLU A 41 5.59 -5.36 -24.19
CA GLU A 41 6.86 -4.90 -24.78
C GLU A 41 7.22 -3.42 -24.47
N PHE A 42 6.39 -2.69 -23.71
CA PHE A 42 6.63 -1.26 -23.37
C PHE A 42 6.56 -0.95 -21.86
N GLU A 43 6.69 -1.97 -21.00
CA GLU A 43 6.57 -1.91 -19.53
C GLU A 43 7.50 -0.87 -18.85
N GLU A 44 8.61 -0.48 -19.47
CA GLU A 44 9.63 0.37 -18.84
C GLU A 44 9.32 1.90 -18.82
N SER A 45 8.32 2.39 -19.55
CA SER A 45 8.14 3.84 -19.77
C SER A 45 6.83 4.45 -19.25
N HIS A 46 6.05 3.74 -18.44
CA HIS A 46 4.81 4.28 -17.89
C HIS A 46 5.02 4.90 -16.49
N GLN A 47 5.48 6.16 -16.48
CA GLN A 47 5.59 7.00 -15.27
C GLN A 47 4.39 6.90 -14.30
N PRO A 48 3.11 6.85 -14.73
CA PRO A 48 1.99 6.71 -13.81
C PRO A 48 1.90 5.32 -13.15
N LEU A 49 2.28 4.25 -13.86
CA LEU A 49 2.32 2.88 -13.32
C LEU A 49 3.42 2.74 -12.27
N ALA A 50 4.62 3.27 -12.56
CA ALA A 50 5.73 3.28 -11.61
C ALA A 50 5.41 4.06 -10.32
N ARG A 51 4.63 5.14 -10.42
CA ARG A 51 4.14 5.90 -9.25
C ARG A 51 3.10 5.13 -8.46
N TYR A 52 2.16 4.47 -9.13
CA TYR A 52 1.17 3.60 -8.50
C TYR A 52 1.85 2.48 -7.71
N ASP A 53 2.82 1.79 -8.30
CA ASP A 53 3.52 0.68 -7.65
C ASP A 53 4.35 1.14 -6.46
N ARG A 54 5.10 2.23 -6.58
CA ARG A 54 5.88 2.78 -5.45
C ARG A 54 4.97 3.18 -4.28
N LEU A 55 3.86 3.88 -4.55
CA LEU A 55 2.92 4.28 -3.50
C LEU A 55 2.21 3.07 -2.88
N SER A 56 1.85 2.08 -3.70
CA SER A 56 1.27 0.82 -3.25
C SER A 56 2.24 0.06 -2.33
N GLN A 57 3.52 -0.04 -2.70
CA GLN A 57 4.56 -0.69 -1.88
C GLN A 57 4.78 0.04 -0.55
N ILE A 58 4.87 1.38 -0.55
CA ILE A 58 5.06 2.16 0.67
C ILE A 58 3.88 2.00 1.62
N THR A 59 2.65 2.11 1.11
CA THR A 59 1.43 1.95 1.92
C THR A 59 1.30 0.52 2.44
N PHE A 60 1.66 -0.49 1.64
CA PHE A 60 1.71 -1.88 2.10
C PHE A 60 2.75 -2.10 3.21
N ALA A 61 3.97 -1.56 3.04
CA ALA A 61 4.99 -1.62 4.09
C ALA A 61 4.51 -0.95 5.39
N GLY A 62 3.80 0.18 5.29
CA GLY A 62 3.16 0.83 6.43
C GLY A 62 2.14 -0.05 7.15
N ILE A 63 1.31 -0.81 6.42
CA ILE A 63 0.37 -1.79 7.01
C ILE A 63 1.14 -2.87 7.77
N VAL A 64 2.22 -3.41 7.18
CA VAL A 64 3.04 -4.45 7.82
C VAL A 64 3.69 -3.94 9.11
N ILE A 65 4.28 -2.75 9.07
CA ILE A 65 4.90 -2.11 10.25
C ILE A 65 3.84 -1.84 11.33
N GLY A 66 2.69 -1.28 10.96
CA GLY A 66 1.59 -1.04 11.89
C GLY A 66 1.09 -2.33 12.56
N THR A 67 0.97 -3.41 11.77
CA THR A 67 0.57 -4.73 12.26
C THR A 67 1.60 -5.30 13.25
N LEU A 68 2.89 -5.20 12.91
CA LEU A 68 3.97 -5.63 13.79
C LEU A 68 3.96 -4.86 15.12
N LEU A 69 3.76 -3.54 15.09
CA LEU A 69 3.66 -2.73 16.30
C LEU A 69 2.49 -3.15 17.19
N LEU A 70 1.31 -3.39 16.59
CA LEU A 70 0.15 -3.90 17.33
C LEU A 70 0.42 -5.28 17.93
N PHE A 71 1.09 -6.17 17.19
CA PHE A 71 1.51 -7.47 17.68
C PHE A 71 2.47 -7.36 18.86
N LEU A 72 3.49 -6.49 18.78
CA LEU A 72 4.40 -6.22 19.89
C LEU A 72 3.65 -5.71 21.12
N SER A 73 2.66 -4.82 20.95
CA SER A 73 1.84 -4.34 22.07
C SER A 73 1.00 -5.44 22.73
N LEU A 74 0.65 -6.50 21.99
CA LEU A 74 -0.10 -7.62 22.54
C LEU A 74 0.81 -8.54 23.35
N VAL A 75 2.02 -8.80 22.84
CA VAL A 75 3.00 -9.71 23.44
C VAL A 75 3.70 -9.11 24.67
N PHE A 76 4.12 -7.84 24.61
CA PHE A 76 4.93 -7.17 25.64
C PHE A 76 4.12 -6.22 26.50
#